data_AF-A0A941NGS2-F1
#
_entry.id   AF-A0A941NGS2-F1
#
_cell.length_a   1.000
_cell.length_b   1.000
_cell.length_c   1.000
_cell.angle_alpha   90.00
_cell.angle_beta   90.00
_cell.angle_gamma   90.00
#
_symmetry.space_group_name_H-M   'P 1'
#
loop_
_entity.id
_entity.type
_entity.pdbx_description
1 polymer ?
#
loop_
_entity_poly.entity_id
_entity_poly.type
_entity_poly.pdbx_seq_one_letter_code
_entity_poly.pdbx_strand_id
1 'polypeptide(L)'
;MQDRDALTTLAWLVEAGADEAVAEAPVNRLMAKPPAPAAPVPAMPRAAAPRTAPLPAPSAGNDAIGDAMRVAAAARNLEELKAAMEAFEGSALKRAATNTVFADGTPGGRVMFIGEAPGRDEDRIGKPFVGRAG
;
A
#
# COMPACT_ATOMS: atom_id res chain seq x y z
N MET A 1 26.51 -11.84 34.24
CA MET A 1 26.41 -12.13 32.78
C MET A 1 25.98 -10.85 32.08
N GLN A 2 26.78 -9.77 32.18
CA GLN A 2 26.28 -8.41 31.86
C GLN A 2 27.26 -7.49 31.09
N ASP A 3 28.53 -7.85 30.90
CA ASP A 3 29.52 -6.95 30.24
C ASP A 3 30.13 -7.49 28.93
N ARG A 4 29.78 -8.70 28.51
CA ARG A 4 29.83 -9.07 27.09
C ARG A 4 28.41 -8.76 26.61
N ASP A 5 28.13 -7.62 25.98
CA ASP A 5 28.42 -7.50 24.56
C ASP A 5 28.15 -6.09 24.02
N ALA A 6 28.27 -5.02 24.81
CA ALA A 6 27.92 -3.68 24.34
C ALA A 6 28.72 -3.28 23.08
N LEU A 7 30.01 -3.64 23.03
CA LEU A 7 30.87 -3.43 21.87
C LEU A 7 30.48 -4.29 20.66
N THR A 8 30.09 -5.54 20.87
CA THR A 8 29.69 -6.44 19.78
C THR A 8 28.30 -6.09 19.25
N THR A 9 27.39 -5.66 20.13
CA THR A 9 26.09 -5.10 19.76
C THR A 9 26.32 -3.86 18.89
N LEU A 10 27.25 -2.99 19.28
CA LEU A 10 27.61 -1.82 18.48
C LEU A 10 28.22 -2.21 17.13
N ALA A 11 29.14 -3.18 17.11
CA ALA A 11 29.74 -3.67 15.86
C ALA A 11 28.69 -4.24 14.89
N TRP A 12 27.75 -5.03 15.41
CA TRP A 12 26.63 -5.56 14.64
C TRP A 12 25.73 -4.45 14.07
N LEU A 13 25.44 -3.41 14.87
CA LEU A 13 24.64 -2.27 14.41
C LEU A 13 25.33 -1.50 13.27
N VAL A 14 26.65 -1.32 13.36
CA VAL A 14 27.45 -0.70 12.30
C VAL A 14 27.44 -1.58 11.03
N GLU A 15 27.61 -2.90 11.17
CA GLU A 15 27.51 -3.84 10.04
C GLU A 15 26.10 -3.86 9.41
N ALA A 16 25.05 -3.66 10.22
CA ALA A 16 23.66 -3.54 9.76
C ALA A 16 23.36 -2.17 9.11
N GLY A 17 24.32 -1.25 9.06
CA GLY A 17 24.19 0.06 8.41
C GLY A 17 23.62 1.16 9.28
N ALA A 18 23.60 1.00 10.62
CA ALA A 18 23.23 2.09 11.52
C ALA A 18 24.41 3.08 11.65
N ASP A 19 24.20 4.31 11.19
CA ASP A 19 25.19 5.38 11.14
C ASP A 19 24.94 6.49 12.18
N GLU A 20 23.71 6.61 12.70
CA GLU A 20 23.34 7.63 13.70
C GLU A 20 22.46 7.07 14.83
N ALA A 21 22.73 7.50 16.07
CA ALA A 21 21.89 7.22 17.22
C ALA A 21 20.89 8.35 17.44
N VAL A 22 19.65 8.17 16.96
CA VAL A 22 18.61 9.22 16.98
C VAL A 22 17.93 9.35 18.36
N ALA A 23 17.96 8.32 19.20
CA ALA A 23 17.36 8.34 20.55
C ALA A 23 18.00 7.30 21.47
N GLU A 24 17.93 7.54 22.79
CA GLU A 24 18.45 6.65 23.84
C GLU A 24 17.73 5.29 23.92
N ALA A 25 16.43 5.26 23.59
CA ALA A 25 15.60 4.06 23.71
C ALA A 25 15.24 3.48 22.34
N PRO A 26 15.39 2.16 22.13
CA PRO A 26 15.01 1.52 20.87
C PRO A 26 13.49 1.58 20.67
N VAL A 27 13.07 1.95 19.46
CA VAL A 27 11.64 2.03 19.10
C VAL A 27 11.22 0.78 18.33
N ASN A 28 10.44 -0.09 18.96
CA ASN A 28 9.85 -1.25 18.29
C ASN A 28 8.57 -0.84 17.53
N ARG A 29 8.69 -0.66 16.21
CA ARG A 29 7.56 -0.27 15.33
C ARG A 29 6.66 -1.44 14.91
N LEU A 30 7.00 -2.67 15.28
CA LEU A 30 6.19 -3.87 15.02
C LEU A 30 5.17 -4.13 16.12
N MET A 31 5.29 -3.46 17.28
CA MET A 31 4.31 -3.57 18.35
C MET A 31 3.13 -2.64 18.10
N ALA A 32 1.92 -3.13 18.36
CA ALA A 32 0.71 -2.33 18.29
C ALA A 32 0.83 -1.14 19.25
N LYS A 33 0.71 0.08 18.72
CA LYS A 33 0.75 1.32 19.51
C LYS A 33 -0.47 1.37 20.45
N PRO A 34 -0.28 1.50 21.77
CA PRO A 34 -1.39 1.77 22.68
C PRO A 34 -2.14 3.04 22.26
N PRO A 35 -3.48 3.09 22.37
CA PRO A 35 -4.22 4.29 22.05
C PRO A 35 -3.72 5.45 22.91
N ALA A 36 -3.31 6.54 22.27
CA ALA A 36 -2.87 7.73 22.99
C ALA A 36 -4.03 8.28 23.85
N PRO A 37 -3.78 8.73 25.09
CA PRO A 37 -4.80 9.43 25.86
C PRO A 37 -5.22 10.69 25.08
N ALA A 38 -6.53 10.86 24.90
CA ALA A 38 -7.09 12.02 24.20
C ALA A 38 -6.73 13.30 24.98
N ALA A 39 -5.89 14.15 24.39
CA ALA A 39 -5.75 15.52 24.87
C ALA A 39 -7.10 16.25 24.72
N PRO A 40 -7.50 17.10 25.67
CA PRO A 40 -8.70 17.91 25.52
C PRO A 40 -8.46 18.91 24.38
N VAL A 41 -9.11 18.67 23.25
CA VAL A 41 -9.15 19.61 22.14
C VAL A 41 -10.05 20.80 22.53
N PRO A 42 -9.59 22.06 22.43
CA PRO A 42 -10.48 23.20 22.60
C PRO A 42 -11.56 23.18 21.52
N ALA A 43 -12.82 23.38 21.93
CA ALA A 43 -13.97 23.34 21.04
C ALA A 43 -13.94 24.53 20.07
N MET A 44 -13.50 24.31 18.84
CA MET A 44 -13.78 25.22 17.73
C MET A 44 -15.28 25.09 17.35
N PRO A 45 -15.93 26.20 16.94
CA PRO A 45 -17.30 26.11 16.41
C PRO A 45 -17.29 25.20 15.18
N ARG A 46 -18.02 24.09 15.28
CA ARG A 46 -18.16 23.06 14.25
C ARG A 46 -18.92 23.64 13.06
N ALA A 47 -18.18 24.08 12.04
CA ALA A 47 -18.74 24.23 10.71
C ALA A 47 -19.35 22.88 10.28
N ALA A 48 -20.56 22.90 9.73
CA ALA A 48 -21.26 21.70 9.30
C ALA A 48 -20.42 20.98 8.23
N ALA A 49 -19.74 19.90 8.62
CA ALA A 49 -19.06 19.02 7.69
C ALA A 49 -20.09 18.41 6.72
N PRO A 50 -19.79 18.33 5.42
CA PRO A 50 -20.61 17.54 4.51
C PRO A 50 -20.65 16.11 5.04
N ARG A 51 -21.86 15.54 5.16
CA ARG A 51 -22.07 14.16 5.56
C ARG A 51 -21.42 13.25 4.52
N THR A 52 -20.17 12.83 4.74
CA THR A 52 -19.61 11.68 4.04
C THR A 52 -20.39 10.47 4.51
N ALA A 53 -21.24 9.92 3.64
CA ALA A 53 -21.83 8.61 3.88
C ALA A 53 -20.69 7.63 4.22
N PRO A 54 -20.87 6.74 5.21
CA PRO A 54 -19.90 5.68 5.45
C PRO A 54 -19.69 4.92 4.15
N LEU A 55 -18.44 4.83 3.70
CA LEU A 55 -18.07 3.87 2.66
C LEU A 55 -18.57 2.50 3.16
N PRO A 56 -19.36 1.76 2.35
CA PRO A 56 -19.77 0.42 2.76
C PRO A 56 -18.49 -0.40 3.01
N ALA A 57 -18.40 -1.00 4.20
CA ALA A 57 -17.39 -2.00 4.49
C ALA A 57 -17.37 -3.03 3.36
N PRO A 58 -16.20 -3.57 2.96
CA PRO A 58 -16.16 -4.62 1.96
C PRO A 58 -17.07 -5.75 2.42
N SER A 59 -18.16 -5.96 1.69
CA SER A 59 -19.11 -7.02 1.98
C SER A 59 -18.35 -8.34 1.82
N ALA A 60 -18.15 -9.03 2.94
CA ALA A 60 -17.65 -10.39 2.98
C ALA A 60 -18.72 -11.30 2.36
N GLY A 61 -18.69 -11.44 1.03
CA GLY A 61 -19.68 -12.21 0.28
C GLY A 61 -19.08 -13.25 -0.66
N ASN A 62 -17.88 -13.04 -1.19
CA ASN A 62 -17.16 -13.96 -2.07
C ASN A 62 -15.67 -13.95 -1.71
N ASP A 63 -14.96 -15.06 -1.95
CA ASP A 63 -13.49 -15.13 -1.87
C ASP A 63 -12.88 -14.37 -3.06
N ALA A 64 -12.97 -13.03 -3.01
CA ALA A 64 -12.49 -12.16 -4.08
C ALA A 64 -10.99 -12.37 -4.35
N ILE A 65 -10.23 -12.75 -3.34
CA ILE A 65 -8.80 -13.06 -3.49
C ILE A 65 -8.65 -14.37 -4.29
N GLY A 66 -9.32 -15.45 -3.88
CA GLY A 66 -9.26 -16.72 -4.61
C GLY A 66 -9.82 -16.64 -6.04
N ASP A 67 -10.90 -15.87 -6.25
CA ASP A 67 -11.43 -15.58 -7.59
C ASP A 67 -10.43 -14.80 -8.44
N ALA A 68 -9.81 -13.75 -7.89
CA ALA A 68 -8.77 -12.98 -8.58
C ALA A 68 -7.58 -13.87 -8.97
N MET A 69 -7.10 -14.72 -8.04
CA MET A 69 -6.03 -15.68 -8.30
C MET A 69 -6.39 -16.66 -9.42
N ARG A 70 -7.61 -17.19 -9.40
CA ARG A 70 -8.09 -18.14 -10.41
C ARG A 70 -8.18 -17.50 -11.80
N VAL A 71 -8.74 -16.29 -11.88
CA VAL A 71 -8.86 -15.54 -13.12
C VAL A 71 -7.48 -15.16 -13.67
N ALA A 72 -6.57 -14.68 -12.82
CA ALA A 72 -5.21 -14.36 -13.22
C ALA A 72 -4.43 -15.59 -13.69
N ALA A 73 -4.58 -16.73 -13.03
CA ALA A 73 -3.93 -17.99 -13.40
C ALA A 73 -4.40 -18.58 -14.74
N ALA A 74 -5.60 -18.21 -15.19
CA ALA A 74 -6.13 -18.65 -16.48
C ALA A 74 -5.56 -17.86 -17.67
N ALA A 75 -4.97 -16.68 -17.45
CA ALA A 75 -4.39 -15.85 -18.50
C ALA A 75 -3.04 -16.42 -18.97
N ARG A 76 -2.85 -16.52 -20.28
CA ARG A 76 -1.65 -17.11 -20.90
C ARG A 76 -0.64 -16.07 -21.38
N ASN A 77 -1.04 -14.81 -21.41
CA ASN A 77 -0.21 -13.68 -21.83
C ASN A 77 -0.72 -12.38 -21.17
N LEU A 78 0.04 -11.29 -21.32
CA LEU A 78 -0.29 -9.99 -20.71
C LEU A 78 -1.59 -9.38 -21.24
N GLU A 79 -1.94 -9.65 -22.50
CA GLU A 79 -3.16 -9.12 -23.10
C GLU A 79 -4.40 -9.81 -22.51
N GLU A 80 -4.36 -11.14 -22.37
CA GLU A 80 -5.38 -11.92 -21.66
C GLU A 80 -5.48 -11.50 -20.20
N LEU A 81 -4.36 -11.24 -19.52
CA LEU A 81 -4.35 -10.80 -18.13
C LEU A 81 -5.00 -9.41 -17.97
N LYS A 82 -4.68 -8.47 -18.87
CA LYS A 82 -5.30 -7.14 -18.91
C LYS A 82 -6.82 -7.25 -19.08
N ALA A 83 -7.28 -8.04 -20.04
CA ALA A 83 -8.71 -8.25 -20.29
C ALA A 83 -9.40 -8.88 -19.07
N ALA A 84 -8.77 -9.86 -18.41
CA ALA A 84 -9.26 -10.46 -17.18
C ALA A 84 -9.40 -9.44 -16.04
N MET A 85 -8.40 -8.56 -15.86
CA MET A 85 -8.43 -7.50 -14.85
C MET A 85 -9.53 -6.47 -15.13
N GLU A 86 -9.70 -6.07 -16.39
CA GLU A 86 -10.76 -5.13 -16.82
C GLU A 86 -12.17 -5.73 -16.60
N ALA A 87 -12.33 -7.04 -16.76
CA ALA A 87 -13.59 -7.74 -16.54
C ALA A 87 -13.84 -8.14 -15.08
N PHE A 88 -12.86 -8.03 -14.19
CA PHE A 88 -12.97 -8.52 -12.81
C PHE A 88 -13.90 -7.65 -11.96
N GLU A 89 -15.00 -8.20 -11.45
CA GLU A 89 -15.98 -7.48 -10.62
C GLU A 89 -15.76 -7.64 -9.11
N GLY A 90 -14.82 -8.49 -8.70
CA GLY A 90 -14.55 -8.76 -7.28
C GLY A 90 -13.79 -7.63 -6.55
N SER A 91 -13.36 -6.58 -7.26
CA SER A 91 -12.62 -5.46 -6.68
C SER A 91 -13.55 -4.30 -6.32
N ALA A 92 -13.60 -3.94 -5.04
CA ALA A 92 -14.34 -2.76 -4.59
C ALA A 92 -13.82 -1.44 -5.19
N LEU A 93 -12.54 -1.40 -5.60
CA LEU A 93 -11.90 -0.22 -6.19
C LEU A 93 -12.43 0.09 -7.58
N LYS A 94 -12.86 -0.93 -8.34
CA LYS A 94 -13.36 -0.77 -9.71
C LYS A 94 -14.55 0.19 -9.80
N ARG A 95 -15.39 0.23 -8.76
CA ARG A 95 -16.56 1.13 -8.71
C ARG A 95 -16.19 2.61 -8.62
N ALA A 96 -14.99 2.92 -8.14
CA ALA A 96 -14.52 4.29 -7.95
C ALA A 96 -13.44 4.71 -8.97
N ALA A 97 -12.81 3.74 -9.66
CA ALA A 97 -11.81 3.99 -10.67
C ALA A 97 -12.45 4.45 -11.99
N THR A 98 -11.75 5.33 -12.72
CA THR A 98 -12.12 5.76 -14.07
C THR A 98 -11.57 4.79 -15.10
N ASN A 99 -10.30 4.39 -14.97
CA ASN A 99 -9.64 3.48 -15.88
C ASN A 99 -8.89 2.39 -15.12
N THR A 100 -8.77 1.22 -15.73
CA THR A 100 -7.83 0.20 -15.28
C THR A 100 -6.42 0.59 -15.69
N VAL A 101 -5.54 0.78 -14.70
CA VAL A 101 -4.11 1.00 -14.93
C VAL A 101 -3.40 -0.35 -14.81
N PHE A 102 -2.97 -0.91 -15.94
CA PHE A 102 -2.37 -2.24 -16.02
C PHE A 102 -0.84 -2.20 -15.95
N ALA A 103 -0.18 -2.01 -17.08
CA ALA A 103 1.26 -1.94 -17.21
C ALA A 103 1.62 -1.13 -18.48
N ASP A 104 2.79 -0.51 -18.47
CA ASP A 104 3.41 0.11 -19.65
C ASP A 104 4.89 -0.29 -19.70
N GLY A 105 5.48 -0.32 -20.90
CA GLY A 105 6.87 -0.74 -21.12
C GLY A 105 7.02 -1.96 -22.04
N THR A 106 8.15 -2.66 -21.91
CA THR A 106 8.54 -3.77 -22.80
C THR A 106 8.28 -5.13 -22.14
N PRO A 107 7.31 -5.94 -22.63
CA PRO A 107 7.14 -7.32 -22.19
C PRO A 107 8.44 -8.13 -22.32
N GLY A 108 8.77 -8.91 -21.30
CA GLY A 108 10.03 -9.68 -21.26
C GLY A 108 11.28 -8.86 -20.92
N GLY A 109 11.11 -7.60 -20.48
CA GLY A 109 12.20 -6.81 -19.91
C GLY A 109 12.88 -7.53 -18.72
N ARG A 110 14.18 -7.29 -18.55
CA ARG A 110 14.98 -7.91 -17.46
C ARG A 110 14.64 -7.40 -16.07
N VAL A 111 13.99 -6.23 -15.99
CA VAL A 111 13.64 -5.54 -14.75
C VAL A 111 12.18 -5.08 -14.86
N MET A 112 11.42 -5.25 -13.78
CA MET A 112 10.05 -4.78 -13.63
C MET A 112 9.95 -3.91 -12.38
N PHE A 113 9.37 -2.73 -12.51
CA PHE A 113 9.06 -1.84 -11.39
C PHE A 113 7.60 -2.03 -10.98
N ILE A 114 7.35 -2.23 -9.69
CA ILE A 114 6.02 -2.37 -9.12
C ILE A 114 5.84 -1.25 -8.10
N GLY A 115 4.88 -0.35 -8.38
CA GLY A 115 4.54 0.75 -7.49
C GLY A 115 3.40 0.39 -6.52
N GLU A 116 2.88 1.42 -5.86
CA GLU A 116 1.63 1.34 -5.11
C GLU A 116 0.40 1.39 -6.04
N ALA A 117 -0.80 1.58 -5.46
CA ALA A 117 -2.02 1.74 -6.23
C ALA A 117 -1.98 3.00 -7.12
N PRO A 118 -2.68 3.01 -8.28
CA PRO A 118 -2.69 4.16 -9.18
C PRO A 118 -3.19 5.45 -8.51
N GLY A 119 -2.51 6.56 -8.77
CA GLY A 119 -2.92 7.89 -8.36
C GLY A 119 -3.97 8.50 -9.30
N ARG A 120 -4.29 9.79 -9.08
CA ARG A 120 -5.30 10.52 -9.85
C ARG A 120 -4.95 10.64 -11.33
N ASP A 121 -3.69 10.98 -11.64
CA ASP A 121 -3.27 11.18 -13.03
C ASP A 121 -3.17 9.85 -13.77
N GLU A 122 -2.68 8.81 -13.09
CA GLU A 122 -2.65 7.44 -13.60
C GLU A 122 -4.07 6.93 -13.89
N ASP A 123 -5.01 7.06 -12.95
CA ASP A 123 -6.42 6.67 -13.15
C ASP A 123 -7.07 7.44 -14.30
N ARG A 124 -6.78 8.74 -14.45
CA ARG A 124 -7.33 9.54 -15.54
C ARG A 124 -6.78 9.16 -16.91
N ILE A 125 -5.49 8.81 -16.99
CA ILE A 125 -4.79 8.53 -18.25
C ILE A 125 -4.84 7.04 -18.62
N GLY A 126 -5.02 6.15 -17.65
CA GLY A 126 -4.97 4.70 -17.82
C GLY A 126 -3.54 4.16 -17.95
N LYS A 127 -2.53 4.90 -17.48
CA LYS A 127 -1.11 4.52 -17.56
C LYS A 127 -0.41 4.65 -16.20
N PRO A 128 0.51 3.74 -15.87
CA PRO A 128 1.26 3.82 -14.62
C PRO A 128 2.34 4.92 -14.69
N PHE A 129 2.70 5.49 -13.54
CA PHE A 129 3.83 6.43 -13.39
C PHE A 129 3.78 7.66 -14.34
N VAL A 130 2.61 8.27 -14.50
CA VAL A 130 2.44 9.48 -15.33
C VAL A 130 2.21 10.75 -14.52
N GLY A 131 1.95 10.61 -13.21
CA GLY A 131 1.86 11.69 -12.26
C GLY A 131 3.22 12.19 -11.78
N ARG A 132 3.21 13.10 -10.80
CA ARG A 132 4.43 13.77 -10.30
C ARG A 132 5.50 12.81 -9.73
N ALA A 133 5.09 11.66 -9.22
CA ALA A 133 6.00 10.67 -8.61
C ALA A 133 6.57 9.68 -9.62
N GLY A 134 6.05 9.67 -10.86
CA GLY A 134 6.47 8.79 -11.94
C GLY A 134 7.74 9.22 -12.65
#